data_AF-A0A0G0PPD4-F1
#
_entry.id   AF-A0A0G0PPD4-F1
#
_cell.length_a   1.000
_cell.length_b   1.000
_cell.length_c   1.000
_cell.angle_alpha   90.00
_cell.angle_beta   90.00
_cell.angle_gamma   90.00
#
_symmetry.space_group_name_H-M   'P 1'
#
loop_
_entity.id
_entity.type
_entity.pdbx_description
1 polymer ?
#
loop_
_entity_poly.entity_id
_entity_poly.type
_entity_poly.pdbx_seq_one_letter_code
_entity_poly.pdbx_strand_id
1 'polypeptide(L)'
;MLKEYSPKEIHLALATPPIMYPCDLGVSIRTKEELFVWDDGNAKSNDKMAEELGVDSLTYLPLEDLCESVGKPMNQFCTRCFSGIHPLKKECDRK
;
A
#
# COMPACT_ATOMS: atom_id res chain seq x y z
N MET A 1 -12.74 16.09 -13.59
CA MET A 1 -12.16 14.75 -13.30
C MET A 1 -12.40 13.81 -14.49
N LEU A 2 -11.54 12.80 -14.74
CA LEU A 2 -11.56 11.98 -15.98
C LEU A 2 -12.95 11.45 -16.40
N LYS A 3 -13.81 11.09 -15.44
CA LYS A 3 -15.19 10.63 -15.69
C LYS A 3 -16.05 11.63 -16.47
N GLU A 4 -15.80 12.92 -16.34
CA GLU A 4 -16.55 13.99 -17.03
C GLU A 4 -16.36 13.95 -18.56
N TYR A 5 -15.28 13.33 -19.02
CA TYR A 5 -14.96 13.21 -20.45
C TYR A 5 -15.45 11.90 -21.07
N SER A 6 -16.28 11.12 -20.36
CA SER A 6 -16.84 9.84 -20.83
C SER A 6 -15.79 8.90 -21.44
N PRO A 7 -14.68 8.61 -20.75
CA PRO A 7 -13.73 7.62 -21.21
C PRO A 7 -14.40 6.25 -21.30
N LYS A 8 -13.90 5.39 -22.19
CA LYS A 8 -14.42 4.02 -22.29
C LYS A 8 -14.18 3.23 -21.00
N GLU A 9 -12.96 3.31 -20.47
CA GLU A 9 -12.51 2.62 -19.26
C GLU A 9 -11.48 3.52 -18.54
N ILE A 10 -11.39 3.41 -17.21
CA ILE A 10 -10.43 4.09 -16.33
C ILE A 10 -9.72 3.02 -15.49
N HIS A 11 -8.41 2.88 -15.68
CA HIS A 11 -7.58 1.97 -14.92
C HIS A 11 -6.57 2.75 -14.07
N LEU A 12 -6.49 2.45 -12.78
CA LEU A 12 -5.51 3.04 -11.88
C LEU A 12 -4.34 2.07 -11.67
N ALA A 13 -3.12 2.54 -11.97
CA ALA A 13 -1.90 1.80 -11.70
C ALA A 13 -1.03 2.63 -10.75
N LEU A 14 -0.95 2.20 -9.49
CA LEU A 14 -0.23 2.91 -8.45
C LEU A 14 1.21 2.40 -8.39
N ALA A 15 2.17 3.32 -8.55
CA ALA A 15 3.61 3.03 -8.58
C ALA A 15 4.22 2.71 -7.19
N THR A 16 3.39 2.22 -6.27
CA THR A 16 3.76 1.90 -4.90
C THR A 16 2.97 0.67 -4.47
N PRO A 17 3.47 -0.13 -3.50
CA PRO A 17 2.66 -1.04 -2.73
C PRO A 17 1.62 -0.28 -1.90
N PRO A 18 0.54 -0.95 -1.46
CA PRO A 18 -0.47 -0.32 -0.62
C PRO A 18 0.13 0.04 0.75
N ILE A 19 -0.06 1.28 1.19
CA ILE A 19 0.37 1.73 2.52
C ILE A 19 -0.62 1.18 3.53
N MET A 20 -0.21 0.16 4.28
CA MET A 20 -1.05 -0.59 5.22
C MET A 20 -0.87 -0.16 6.68
N TYR A 21 0.23 0.51 7.02
CA TYR A 21 0.57 0.82 8.42
C TYR A 21 1.05 2.27 8.60
N PRO A 22 0.69 2.94 9.72
CA PRO A 22 1.20 4.28 10.05
C PRO A 22 2.70 4.23 10.26
N CYS A 23 3.44 5.31 10.01
CA CYS A 23 4.89 5.39 10.22
C CYS A 23 5.24 6.00 11.60
N ASP A 24 6.17 5.39 12.34
CA ASP A 24 6.73 5.90 13.61
C ASP A 24 8.18 6.39 13.47
N LEU A 25 8.73 6.35 12.24
CA LEU A 25 10.08 6.82 11.91
C LEU A 25 10.09 8.24 11.32
N GLY A 26 9.00 9.00 11.49
CA GLY A 26 8.92 10.42 11.17
C GLY A 26 8.18 10.79 9.88
N VAL A 27 7.66 9.81 9.12
CA VAL A 27 6.76 10.11 7.99
C VAL A 27 5.33 10.24 8.50
N SER A 28 4.65 11.35 8.19
CA SER A 28 3.27 11.57 8.61
C SER A 28 2.30 10.73 7.77
N ILE A 29 1.89 9.57 8.29
CA ILE A 29 0.86 8.70 7.71
C ILE A 29 -0.35 8.68 8.65
N ARG A 30 -1.56 8.66 8.09
CA ARG A 30 -2.82 8.58 8.84
C ARG A 30 -2.92 7.28 9.67
N THR A 31 -3.86 7.22 10.61
CA THR A 31 -4.05 6.00 11.41
C THR A 31 -4.54 4.85 10.53
N LYS A 32 -4.42 3.62 11.02
CA LYS A 32 -4.77 2.43 10.25
C LYS A 32 -6.22 2.47 9.75
N GLU A 33 -7.13 2.96 10.60
CA GLU A 33 -8.57 3.06 10.34
C GLU A 33 -8.91 4.17 9.34
N GLU A 34 -8.04 5.16 9.19
CA GLU A 34 -8.21 6.27 8.24
C GLU A 34 -7.63 5.97 6.85
N LEU A 35 -6.80 4.92 6.74
CA LEU A 35 -6.20 4.52 5.49
C LEU A 35 -7.24 3.83 4.61
N PHE A 36 -7.40 4.33 3.38
CA PHE A 36 -8.38 3.81 2.42
C PHE A 36 -8.24 2.31 2.14
N VAL A 37 -7.08 1.69 2.34
CA VAL A 37 -6.88 0.26 2.10
C VAL A 37 -7.55 -0.65 3.14
N TRP A 38 -8.03 -0.10 4.26
CA TRP A 38 -8.70 -0.85 5.32
C TRP A 38 -10.22 -0.64 5.29
N ASP A 39 -10.95 -1.71 5.62
CA ASP A 39 -12.38 -1.68 5.91
C ASP A 39 -12.73 -2.76 6.94
N ASP A 40 -13.52 -2.39 7.95
CA ASP A 40 -13.91 -3.26 9.08
C ASP A 40 -12.73 -4.10 9.65
N GLY A 41 -11.58 -3.45 9.86
CA GLY A 41 -10.37 -4.07 10.40
C GLY A 41 -9.59 -4.98 9.44
N ASN A 42 -10.04 -5.15 8.20
CA ASN A 42 -9.44 -6.00 7.18
C ASN A 42 -8.92 -5.20 5.97
N ALA A 43 -7.91 -5.74 5.28
CA ALA A 43 -7.41 -5.14 4.05
C ALA A 43 -8.43 -5.38 2.92
N LYS A 44 -8.76 -4.33 2.15
CA LYS A 44 -9.59 -4.45 0.96
C LYS A 44 -8.82 -5.10 -0.19
N SER A 45 -9.53 -5.83 -1.04
CA SER A 45 -8.99 -6.25 -2.34
C SER A 45 -8.92 -5.06 -3.31
N ASN A 46 -8.09 -5.19 -4.34
CA ASN A 46 -8.01 -4.20 -5.42
C ASN A 46 -9.36 -3.99 -6.11
N ASP A 47 -10.14 -5.06 -6.31
CA ASP A 47 -11.45 -5.00 -6.93
C ASP A 47 -12.44 -4.17 -6.10
N LYS A 48 -12.46 -4.39 -4.77
CA LYS A 48 -13.31 -3.60 -3.87
C LYS A 48 -12.89 -2.13 -3.83
N MET A 49 -11.59 -1.86 -3.84
CA MET A 49 -11.06 -0.49 -3.94
C MET A 49 -11.42 0.18 -5.27
N ALA A 50 -11.36 -0.56 -6.38
CA ALA A 50 -11.74 -0.06 -7.70
C ALA A 50 -13.24 0.27 -7.76
N GLU A 51 -14.09 -0.60 -7.21
CA GLU A 51 -15.53 -0.41 -7.09
C GLU A 51 -15.88 0.86 -6.29
N GLU A 52 -15.29 1.03 -5.10
CA GLU A 52 -15.52 2.21 -4.26
C GLU A 52 -15.05 3.53 -4.91
N LEU A 53 -13.98 3.49 -5.72
CA LEU A 53 -13.51 4.63 -6.51
C LEU A 53 -14.32 4.83 -7.81
N GLY A 54 -15.13 3.83 -8.20
CA GLY A 54 -15.86 3.75 -9.45
C GLY A 54 -14.95 3.80 -10.67
N VAL A 55 -13.88 3.01 -10.66
CA VAL A 55 -12.95 2.80 -11.78
C VAL A 55 -12.99 1.34 -12.21
N ASP A 56 -12.58 1.04 -13.43
CA ASP A 56 -12.69 -0.30 -14.01
C ASP A 56 -11.66 -1.28 -13.43
N SER A 57 -10.45 -0.80 -13.10
CA SER A 57 -9.49 -1.60 -12.35
C SER A 57 -8.53 -0.75 -11.54
N LEU A 58 -7.97 -1.35 -10.50
CA LEU A 58 -6.90 -0.78 -9.70
C LEU A 58 -5.80 -1.82 -9.52
N THR A 59 -4.54 -1.41 -9.65
CA THR A 59 -3.40 -2.26 -9.32
C THR A 59 -2.34 -1.48 -8.54
N TYR A 60 -1.63 -2.19 -7.67
CA TYR A 60 -0.48 -1.69 -6.92
C TYR A 60 0.77 -2.39 -7.41
N LEU A 61 1.90 -1.68 -7.38
CA LEU A 61 3.22 -2.27 -7.58
C LEU A 61 3.55 -3.21 -6.41
N PRO A 62 3.93 -4.47 -6.66
CA PRO A 62 4.38 -5.38 -5.59
C PRO A 62 5.59 -4.81 -4.82
N LEU A 63 5.68 -5.12 -3.53
CA LEU A 63 6.77 -4.63 -2.68
C LEU A 63 8.14 -5.16 -3.12
N GLU A 64 8.18 -6.41 -3.56
CA GLU A 64 9.37 -7.05 -4.12
C GLU A 64 9.85 -6.33 -5.40
N ASP A 65 8.95 -6.10 -6.35
CA ASP A 65 9.24 -5.37 -7.59
C ASP A 65 9.71 -3.93 -7.31
N LEU A 66 9.13 -3.26 -6.32
CA LEU A 66 9.59 -1.93 -5.90
C LEU A 66 11.04 -1.99 -5.40
N CYS A 67 11.40 -2.96 -4.57
CA CYS A 67 12.76 -3.12 -4.07
C CYS A 67 13.74 -3.44 -5.21
N GLU A 68 13.34 -4.34 -6.11
CA GLU A 68 14.12 -4.71 -7.30
C GLU A 68 14.39 -3.50 -8.20
N SER A 69 13.38 -2.64 -8.42
CA SER A 69 13.49 -1.45 -9.26
C SER A 69 14.54 -0.44 -8.77
N VAL A 70 14.80 -0.41 -7.45
CA VAL A 70 15.83 0.45 -6.82
C VAL A 70 17.21 -0.24 -6.85
N GLY A 71 17.29 -1.54 -7.10
CA GLY A 71 18.54 -2.28 -7.26
C GLY A 71 19.21 -2.69 -5.94
N LYS A 72 18.44 -2.87 -4.86
CA LYS A 72 18.95 -3.38 -3.57
C LYS A 72 18.04 -4.46 -2.99
N PRO A 73 18.58 -5.37 -2.15
CA PRO A 73 17.75 -6.39 -1.52
C PRO A 73 16.77 -5.77 -0.52
N MET A 74 15.59 -6.38 -0.38
CA MET A 74 14.49 -5.89 0.47
C MET A 74 14.92 -5.63 1.92
N ASN A 75 15.83 -6.42 2.47
CA ASN A 75 16.34 -6.29 3.85
C ASN A 75 17.21 -5.04 4.09
N GLN A 76 17.53 -4.27 3.05
CA GLN A 76 18.22 -2.98 3.16
C GLN A 76 17.25 -1.79 3.11
N PHE A 77 15.95 -2.05 2.99
CA PHE A 77 14.91 -1.02 3.00
C PHE A 77 14.07 -1.10 4.27
N CYS A 78 13.61 0.05 4.74
CA CYS A 78 12.49 0.09 5.67
C CYS A 78 11.20 -0.20 4.89
N THR A 79 10.55 -1.32 5.18
CA THR A 79 9.29 -1.72 4.53
C THR A 79 8.07 -1.59 5.45
N ARG A 80 8.24 -1.03 6.66
CA ARG A 80 7.24 -1.01 7.74
C ARG A 80 5.87 -0.53 7.31
N CYS A 81 5.80 0.54 6.52
CA CYS A 81 4.53 1.13 6.08
C CYS A 81 3.72 0.20 5.17
N PHE A 82 4.37 -0.74 4.49
CA PHE A 82 3.76 -1.70 3.57
C PHE A 82 3.60 -3.09 4.22
N SER A 83 4.66 -3.60 4.86
CA SER A 83 4.75 -4.97 5.39
C SER A 83 4.40 -5.09 6.88
N GLY A 84 4.39 -3.98 7.62
CA GLY A 84 4.28 -3.97 9.08
C GLY A 84 5.57 -4.38 9.81
N ILE A 85 6.61 -4.81 9.09
CA ILE A 85 7.88 -5.24 9.67
C ILE A 85 8.71 -4.00 10.02
N HIS A 86 8.89 -3.77 11.32
CA HIS A 86 9.63 -2.62 11.82
C HIS A 86 11.15 -2.90 11.76
N PRO A 87 11.97 -2.03 11.13
CA PRO A 87 13.40 -2.31 10.89
C PRO A 87 14.23 -2.45 12.17
N LEU A 88 13.83 -1.77 13.25
CA LEU A 88 14.49 -1.85 14.57
C LEU A 88 13.93 -2.94 15.49
N LYS A 89 12.84 -3.61 15.13
CA LYS A 89 12.21 -4.60 16.00
C LYS A 89 12.89 -5.94 15.74
N LYS A 90 13.94 -6.21 16.53
CA LYS A 90 14.48 -7.57 16.65
C LYS A 90 13.35 -8.47 17.12
N GLU A 91 13.22 -9.67 16.54
CA GLU A 91 12.40 -10.72 17.13
C GLU A 91 12.79 -10.81 18.60
N CYS A 92 11.88 -10.37 19.48
CA CYS A 92 12.03 -10.69 20.89
C CYS A 92 11.76 -12.19 20.94
N ASP A 93 12.83 -12.98 21.03
CA ASP A 93 12.75 -14.37 21.43
C ASP A 93 11.74 -14.44 22.58
N ARG A 94 10.59 -15.07 22.29
CA ARG A 94 9.56 -15.35 23.28
C ARG A 94 10.21 -16.21 24.36
N LYS A 95 10.63 -15.59 25.47
CA LYS A 95 10.86 -16.26 26.74
C LYS A 95 9.53 -16.58 27.41
#